data_AF-A0A956CDR3-F1
#
_entry.id   AF-A0A956CDR3-F1
#
_cell.length_a   1.000
_cell.length_b   1.000
_cell.length_c   1.000
_cell.angle_alpha   90.00
_cell.angle_beta   90.00
_cell.angle_gamma   90.00
#
_symmetry.space_group_name_H-M   'P 1'
#
loop_
_entity.id
_entity.type
_entity.pdbx_description
1 polymer ?
#
loop_
_entity_poly.entity_id
_entity_poly.type
_entity_poly.pdbx_seq_one_letter_code
_entity_poly.pdbx_strand_id
1 'polypeptide(L)'
;MRGSRFVVLGFVLLGGAASASACGGDDGGVAGNGGSAASAGTGGGGGAAADSSVIDTGIPDECSDQKPCATGVCVAGKCCESAERACGSLCCNSGDVCLFQQCITPGKKCQTVADCADGEYCETALGDPAPDGGTADAGAQDGGKTCTQPIPAGGRCVPLPPICDADGGAPDGGSCIENCEYHPPVGTLEAKPKWQWGLENPPKDFPDFADVWATPTVGRVVDANCDGKVDLSDPPNVIFVSGDAKKTCCSCGGFTPSTCKTGKLRVLDGASGKELWSLAAAKTGNLGFAGLSVALGDIDGDQRVDIVAATGDGYIAAIDADGKVIGVSDQPIDTVTAGTFGWGGGIALGDMDGDGSPEIAYGRNVFSTKGGNITRLFVGAGDNGGGGGRELSFFADVDDDGKLELVAGRTVYEMDGSMLWN
;
A
#
# COMPACT_ATOMS: atom_id res chain seq x y z
N MET A 1 42.12 -16.47 -10.06
CA MET A 1 41.57 -17.60 -10.85
C MET A 1 40.70 -18.46 -9.96
N ARG A 2 39.38 -18.24 -9.98
CA ARG A 2 38.37 -19.13 -9.41
C ARG A 2 37.26 -19.22 -10.45
N GLY A 3 37.08 -20.40 -11.00
CA GLY A 3 36.27 -20.66 -12.18
C GLY A 3 34.78 -20.77 -11.87
N SER A 4 33.98 -20.06 -12.67
CA SER A 4 32.53 -20.22 -12.75
C SER A 4 32.18 -21.58 -13.35
N ARG A 5 31.35 -22.36 -12.67
CA ARG A 5 30.70 -23.55 -13.24
C ARG A 5 29.26 -23.19 -13.59
N PHE A 6 28.98 -23.15 -14.88
CA PHE A 6 27.63 -23.17 -15.43
C PHE A 6 27.04 -24.58 -15.30
N VAL A 7 25.82 -24.69 -14.78
CA VAL A 7 25.02 -25.92 -14.87
C VAL A 7 23.85 -25.65 -15.81
N VAL A 8 23.84 -26.37 -16.92
CA VAL A 8 22.73 -26.44 -17.88
C VAL A 8 21.77 -27.52 -17.38
N LEU A 9 20.54 -27.17 -17.03
CA LEU A 9 19.47 -28.14 -16.82
C LEU A 9 18.69 -28.35 -18.11
N GLY A 10 18.84 -29.53 -18.71
CA GLY A 10 17.96 -30.03 -19.76
C GLY A 10 16.68 -30.59 -19.15
N PHE A 11 15.54 -30.17 -19.69
CA PHE A 11 14.23 -30.69 -19.32
C PHE A 11 14.01 -32.08 -19.96
N VAL A 12 13.77 -33.09 -19.11
CA VAL A 12 13.19 -34.37 -19.51
C VAL A 12 11.73 -34.37 -19.09
N LEU A 13 10.83 -34.47 -20.08
CA LEU A 13 9.40 -34.68 -19.88
C LEU A 13 9.15 -36.13 -19.47
N LEU A 14 8.64 -36.34 -18.25
CA LEU A 14 7.99 -37.58 -17.85
C LEU A 14 6.59 -37.26 -17.34
N GLY A 15 5.59 -37.72 -18.09
CA GLY A 15 4.20 -37.69 -17.69
C GLY A 15 3.94 -38.70 -16.58
N GLY A 16 3.22 -38.24 -15.56
CA GLY A 16 2.67 -39.07 -14.50
C GLY A 16 1.39 -38.42 -13.98
N ALA A 17 0.26 -39.09 -14.17
CA ALA A 17 -1.02 -38.69 -13.63
C ALA A 17 -1.10 -39.09 -12.15
N ALA A 18 -1.53 -38.19 -11.26
CA ALA A 18 -2.11 -38.54 -9.97
C ALA A 18 -2.92 -37.37 -9.38
N SER A 19 -4.23 -37.62 -9.27
CA SER A 19 -5.18 -37.23 -8.22
C SER A 19 -4.97 -35.93 -7.44
N ALA A 20 -5.87 -34.98 -7.66
CA ALA A 20 -6.13 -33.85 -6.78
C ALA A 20 -6.71 -34.31 -5.43
N SER A 21 -6.04 -33.97 -4.33
CA SER A 21 -6.66 -33.82 -3.02
C SER A 21 -7.13 -32.38 -2.88
N ALA A 22 -8.44 -32.19 -3.00
CA ALA A 22 -9.08 -30.91 -2.74
C ALA A 22 -9.01 -30.56 -1.24
N CYS A 23 -8.82 -29.28 -0.93
CA CYS A 23 -9.18 -28.73 0.37
C CYS A 23 -10.67 -29.01 0.59
N GLY A 24 -11.00 -29.66 1.72
CA GLY A 24 -12.32 -30.18 2.03
C GLY A 24 -13.42 -29.14 1.86
N GLY A 25 -14.49 -29.56 1.18
CA GLY A 25 -15.78 -28.89 1.19
C GLY A 25 -16.68 -29.44 2.29
N ASP A 26 -17.68 -28.66 2.66
CA ASP A 26 -18.80 -29.12 3.48
C ASP A 26 -20.10 -29.05 2.66
N ASP A 27 -20.65 -30.23 2.37
CA ASP A 27 -22.03 -30.44 1.95
C ASP A 27 -22.98 -30.32 3.17
N GLY A 28 -24.11 -29.65 2.96
CA GLY A 28 -25.20 -29.60 3.94
C GLY A 28 -25.99 -30.91 4.07
N GLY A 29 -26.66 -31.10 5.21
CA GLY A 29 -27.58 -32.21 5.44
C GLY A 29 -28.40 -32.06 6.72
N VAL A 30 -29.72 -31.97 6.54
CA VAL A 30 -30.79 -31.59 7.47
C VAL A 30 -31.26 -32.74 8.39
N ALA A 31 -31.64 -32.42 9.64
CA ALA A 31 -32.77 -32.97 10.42
C ALA A 31 -32.86 -32.18 11.74
N GLY A 32 -33.99 -31.76 12.34
CA GLY A 32 -35.40 -32.10 12.22
C GLY A 32 -36.02 -32.13 13.63
N ASN A 33 -37.21 -31.52 13.80
CA ASN A 33 -38.06 -31.39 15.01
C ASN A 33 -37.57 -30.43 16.13
N GLY A 34 -38.35 -29.49 16.66
CA GLY A 34 -39.81 -29.32 16.69
C GLY A 34 -40.36 -29.72 18.07
N GLY A 35 -40.90 -28.78 18.84
CA GLY A 35 -41.69 -29.10 20.03
C GLY A 35 -41.67 -28.05 21.14
N SER A 36 -42.59 -27.10 21.07
CA SER A 36 -42.95 -26.14 22.12
C SER A 36 -43.40 -26.82 23.43
N ALA A 37 -43.16 -26.18 24.58
CA ALA A 37 -44.04 -26.29 25.74
C ALA A 37 -44.12 -24.97 26.49
N ALA A 38 -45.35 -24.49 26.63
CA ALA A 38 -45.73 -23.30 27.36
C ALA A 38 -45.61 -23.50 28.87
N SER A 39 -45.23 -22.41 29.56
CA SER A 39 -45.39 -22.24 31.00
C SER A 39 -46.85 -21.88 31.33
N ALA A 40 -47.45 -22.59 32.28
CA ALA A 40 -48.58 -22.14 33.08
C ALA A 40 -48.30 -22.44 34.57
N GLY A 41 -48.64 -21.48 35.44
CA GLY A 41 -48.39 -21.47 36.88
C GLY A 41 -49.08 -22.60 37.67
N THR A 42 -49.03 -22.69 39.00
CA THR A 42 -48.97 -21.65 40.04
C THR A 42 -48.67 -22.31 41.40
N GLY A 43 -48.04 -21.58 42.33
CA GLY A 43 -48.52 -21.46 43.71
C GLY A 43 -47.84 -22.26 44.84
N GLY A 44 -47.20 -21.53 45.76
CA GLY A 44 -47.59 -21.55 47.19
C GLY A 44 -46.70 -22.24 48.23
N GLY A 45 -45.84 -21.45 48.90
CA GLY A 45 -45.88 -21.25 50.36
C GLY A 45 -45.08 -22.15 51.32
N GLY A 46 -44.32 -21.50 52.21
CA GLY A 46 -44.03 -21.96 53.58
C GLY A 46 -42.56 -22.22 53.90
N GLY A 47 -41.94 -21.34 54.69
CA GLY A 47 -40.51 -21.38 55.03
C GLY A 47 -40.14 -22.16 56.30
N ALA A 48 -38.84 -22.22 56.57
CA ALA A 48 -38.23 -22.24 57.90
C ALA A 48 -36.71 -22.03 57.78
N ALA A 49 -36.13 -21.53 58.87
CA ALA A 49 -34.87 -20.82 58.95
C ALA A 49 -33.60 -21.68 58.91
N ALA A 50 -32.52 -20.98 58.53
CA ALA A 50 -31.14 -21.09 59.00
C ALA A 50 -30.45 -22.46 58.90
N ASP A 51 -29.48 -22.54 57.98
CA ASP A 51 -28.12 -22.84 58.41
C ASP A 51 -27.11 -22.03 57.58
N SER A 52 -26.20 -21.41 58.32
CA SER A 52 -25.09 -20.63 57.85
C SER A 52 -23.92 -21.55 57.48
N SER A 53 -23.53 -21.55 56.22
CA SER A 53 -22.12 -21.72 55.88
C SER A 53 -21.87 -21.07 54.52
N VAL A 54 -21.56 -19.78 54.58
CA VAL A 54 -20.78 -19.11 53.54
C VAL A 54 -19.40 -19.75 53.60
N ILE A 55 -19.14 -20.72 52.73
CA ILE A 55 -17.78 -21.08 52.34
C ILE A 55 -17.53 -20.32 51.04
N ASP A 56 -17.01 -19.11 51.18
CA ASP A 56 -16.17 -18.53 50.15
C ASP A 56 -14.74 -18.65 50.65
N THR A 57 -13.92 -19.39 49.91
CA THR A 57 -12.49 -19.11 49.67
C THR A 57 -11.88 -20.18 48.77
N GLY A 58 -12.04 -19.99 47.45
CA GLY A 58 -10.91 -20.10 46.51
C GLY A 58 -10.39 -21.47 46.10
N ILE A 59 -11.25 -22.42 45.71
CA ILE A 59 -10.84 -23.56 44.88
C ILE A 59 -11.30 -23.27 43.45
N PRO A 60 -10.45 -23.33 42.40
CA PRO A 60 -10.94 -23.18 41.03
C PRO A 60 -11.96 -24.29 40.79
N ASP A 61 -13.20 -23.94 40.45
CA ASP A 61 -14.29 -24.92 40.31
C ASP A 61 -13.90 -25.96 39.27
N GLU A 62 -13.49 -27.14 39.77
CA GLU A 62 -13.18 -28.29 38.95
C GLU A 62 -14.48 -28.92 38.45
N CYS A 63 -14.52 -29.19 37.15
CA CYS A 63 -15.68 -29.73 36.44
C CYS A 63 -15.35 -31.04 35.72
N SER A 64 -16.37 -31.86 35.53
CA SER A 64 -16.28 -33.15 34.84
C SER A 64 -17.63 -33.52 34.23
N ASP A 65 -17.69 -34.61 33.46
CA ASP A 65 -18.93 -35.12 32.86
C ASP A 65 -20.05 -35.38 33.89
N GLN A 66 -19.68 -35.66 35.14
CA GLN A 66 -20.63 -35.89 36.24
C GLN A 66 -20.83 -34.67 37.15
N LYS A 67 -20.04 -33.61 36.95
CA LYS A 67 -20.08 -32.37 37.72
C LYS A 67 -19.95 -31.17 36.77
N PRO A 68 -21.04 -30.77 36.09
CA PRO A 68 -21.03 -29.61 35.22
C PRO A 68 -20.83 -28.34 36.02
N CYS A 69 -20.35 -27.30 35.33
CA CYS A 69 -20.18 -25.98 35.92
C CYS A 69 -21.51 -25.39 36.36
N ALA A 70 -21.51 -24.69 37.49
CA ALA A 70 -22.69 -23.98 37.98
C ALA A 70 -23.16 -22.91 36.99
N THR A 71 -22.20 -22.25 36.33
CA THR A 71 -22.40 -21.30 35.22
C THR A 71 -21.26 -21.45 34.22
N GLY A 72 -21.52 -21.21 32.94
CA GLY A 72 -20.50 -21.25 31.88
C GLY A 72 -20.18 -22.66 31.36
N VAL A 73 -18.95 -22.87 30.89
CA VAL A 73 -18.54 -24.09 30.14
C VAL A 73 -17.33 -24.75 30.81
N CYS A 74 -17.35 -26.08 30.88
CA CYS A 74 -16.24 -26.87 31.39
C CYS A 74 -15.15 -27.05 30.32
N VAL A 75 -13.93 -26.59 30.60
CA VAL A 75 -12.78 -26.68 29.70
C VAL A 75 -11.59 -27.26 30.46
N ALA A 76 -11.08 -28.41 30.02
CA ALA A 76 -9.95 -29.11 30.63
C ALA A 76 -10.04 -29.26 32.16
N GLY A 77 -11.25 -29.52 32.67
CA GLY A 77 -11.52 -29.69 34.08
C GLY A 77 -11.68 -28.40 34.88
N LYS A 78 -11.74 -27.22 34.23
CA LYS A 78 -12.02 -25.92 34.86
C LYS A 78 -13.29 -25.28 34.31
N CYS A 79 -14.04 -24.62 35.18
CA CYS A 79 -15.20 -23.84 34.75
C CYS A 79 -14.79 -22.46 34.23
N CYS A 80 -14.99 -22.23 32.94
CA CYS A 80 -14.92 -20.89 32.36
C CYS A 80 -16.24 -20.16 32.59
N GLU A 81 -16.18 -18.87 32.92
CA GLU A 81 -17.36 -18.04 33.25
C GLU A 81 -18.43 -18.02 32.14
N SER A 82 -18.00 -18.10 30.87
CA SER A 82 -18.89 -18.19 29.71
C SER A 82 -18.22 -18.94 28.55
N ALA A 83 -19.00 -19.28 27.50
CA ALA A 83 -18.48 -19.94 26.32
C ALA A 83 -17.47 -19.05 25.56
N GLU A 84 -17.66 -17.73 25.59
CA GLU A 84 -16.76 -16.74 24.97
C GLU A 84 -15.42 -16.62 25.71
N ARG A 85 -15.34 -17.12 26.95
CA ARG A 85 -14.10 -17.15 27.76
C ARG A 85 -13.32 -18.44 27.60
N ALA A 86 -13.86 -19.45 26.94
CA ALA A 86 -13.17 -20.69 26.64
C ALA A 86 -12.17 -20.50 25.49
N CYS A 87 -10.92 -20.92 25.69
CA CYS A 87 -9.86 -20.79 24.69
C CYS A 87 -8.96 -22.03 24.66
N GLY A 88 -9.26 -22.99 23.78
CA GLY A 88 -8.58 -24.28 23.78
C GLY A 88 -8.76 -24.97 25.14
N SER A 89 -7.67 -25.20 25.88
CA SER A 89 -7.69 -25.74 27.25
C SER A 89 -7.66 -24.68 28.36
N LEU A 90 -7.79 -23.40 28.01
CA LEU A 90 -7.67 -22.25 28.92
C LEU A 90 -9.03 -21.57 29.14
N CYS A 91 -9.18 -20.93 30.29
CA CYS A 91 -10.24 -19.96 30.55
C CYS A 91 -9.61 -18.57 30.63
N CYS A 92 -9.97 -17.68 29.71
CA CYS A 92 -9.42 -16.33 29.65
C CYS A 92 -10.05 -15.41 30.70
N ASN A 93 -9.29 -14.40 31.15
CA ASN A 93 -9.80 -13.44 32.13
C ASN A 93 -10.77 -12.46 31.47
N SER A 94 -11.48 -11.70 32.30
CA SER A 94 -12.28 -10.58 31.81
C SER A 94 -11.41 -9.53 31.10
N GLY A 95 -11.76 -9.23 29.85
CA GLY A 95 -11.02 -8.31 28.97
C GLY A 95 -10.06 -8.98 27.99
N ASP A 96 -9.70 -10.25 28.22
CA ASP A 96 -8.91 -11.03 27.27
C ASP A 96 -9.79 -11.62 26.17
N VAL A 97 -9.17 -11.89 25.02
CA VAL A 97 -9.78 -12.52 23.86
C VAL A 97 -9.03 -13.80 23.52
N CYS A 98 -9.76 -14.81 23.06
CA CYS A 98 -9.15 -16.04 22.60
C CYS A 98 -8.70 -15.88 21.15
N LEU A 99 -7.39 -15.85 20.92
CA LEU A 99 -6.80 -15.89 19.58
C LEU A 99 -5.72 -16.98 19.58
N PHE A 100 -5.77 -17.87 18.58
CA PHE A 100 -4.79 -18.95 18.41
C PHE A 100 -4.60 -19.83 19.66
N GLN A 101 -5.71 -20.16 20.35
CA GLN A 101 -5.71 -20.91 21.62
C GLN A 101 -4.92 -20.25 22.76
N GLN A 102 -4.70 -18.94 22.67
CA GLN A 102 -4.05 -18.13 23.69
C GLN A 102 -4.99 -17.02 24.17
N CYS A 103 -4.94 -16.73 25.47
CA CYS A 103 -5.63 -15.60 26.04
C CYS A 103 -4.77 -14.35 25.81
N ILE A 104 -5.22 -13.50 24.89
CA ILE A 104 -4.54 -12.28 24.50
C ILE A 104 -5.27 -11.09 25.12
N THR A 105 -4.54 -10.22 25.81
CA THR A 105 -5.06 -8.93 26.23
C THR A 105 -4.95 -7.94 25.06
N PRO A 106 -6.05 -7.44 24.49
CA PRO A 106 -5.99 -6.50 23.38
C PRO A 106 -5.25 -5.20 23.78
N GLY A 107 -4.36 -4.75 22.92
CA GLY A 107 -3.53 -3.57 23.15
C GLY A 107 -4.24 -2.24 22.87
N LYS A 108 -3.44 -1.25 22.47
CA LYS A 108 -3.97 0.07 22.06
C LYS A 108 -4.84 -0.05 20.81
N LYS A 109 -5.68 0.97 20.60
CA LYS A 109 -6.47 1.09 19.37
C LYS A 109 -5.53 1.26 18.17
N CYS A 110 -5.91 0.69 17.04
CA CYS A 110 -5.20 0.79 15.78
C CYS A 110 -6.21 0.89 14.62
N GLN A 111 -5.73 1.36 13.48
CA GLN A 111 -6.44 1.29 12.19
C GLN A 111 -5.63 0.46 11.19
N THR A 112 -4.30 0.58 11.25
CA THR A 112 -3.39 -0.20 10.41
C THR A 112 -2.33 -0.91 11.24
N VAL A 113 -1.60 -1.83 10.60
CA VAL A 113 -0.44 -2.50 11.21
C VAL A 113 0.63 -1.51 11.67
N ALA A 114 0.76 -0.36 11.01
CA ALA A 114 1.74 0.67 11.36
C ALA A 114 1.44 1.37 12.70
N ASP A 115 0.19 1.28 13.18
CA ASP A 115 -0.13 1.77 14.52
C ASP A 115 0.39 0.83 15.62
N CYS A 116 0.74 -0.43 15.32
CA CYS A 116 1.14 -1.44 16.31
C CYS A 116 2.67 -1.56 16.45
N ALA A 117 3.14 -2.20 17.51
CA ALA A 117 4.57 -2.41 17.71
C ALA A 117 5.11 -3.51 16.79
N ASP A 118 6.43 -3.58 16.62
CA ASP A 118 7.07 -4.69 15.90
C ASP A 118 6.65 -6.04 16.52
N GLY A 119 6.21 -6.96 15.66
CA GLY A 119 5.70 -8.26 16.11
C GLY A 119 4.22 -8.26 16.49
N GLU A 120 3.47 -7.18 16.22
CA GLU A 120 2.02 -7.09 16.40
C GLU A 120 1.29 -6.82 15.07
N TYR A 121 -0.02 -7.06 15.03
CA TYR A 121 -0.91 -6.64 13.95
C TYR A 121 -2.18 -5.98 14.50
N CYS A 122 -2.88 -5.23 13.63
CA CYS A 122 -4.15 -4.62 13.98
C CYS A 122 -5.31 -5.58 13.74
N GLU A 123 -5.88 -6.15 14.81
CA GLU A 123 -7.08 -6.99 14.72
C GLU A 123 -8.33 -6.12 14.73
N THR A 124 -8.92 -5.94 13.54
CA THR A 124 -10.07 -5.06 13.31
C THR A 124 -11.36 -5.61 13.91
N ALA A 125 -11.48 -6.94 14.11
CA ALA A 125 -12.64 -7.53 14.77
C ALA A 125 -12.76 -7.14 16.26
N LEU A 126 -11.67 -6.63 16.86
CA LEU A 126 -11.62 -6.27 18.28
C LEU A 126 -11.81 -4.78 18.58
N GLY A 127 -11.94 -3.94 17.54
CA GLY A 127 -12.17 -2.53 17.74
C GLY A 127 -13.63 -2.14 17.62
N ASP A 128 -13.86 -0.83 17.74
CA ASP A 128 -15.19 -0.27 17.54
C ASP A 128 -15.54 -0.40 16.05
N PRO A 129 -16.81 -0.71 15.71
CA PRO A 129 -17.26 -0.64 14.32
C PRO A 129 -16.88 0.73 13.75
N ALA A 130 -16.60 0.76 12.43
CA ALA A 130 -16.28 2.00 11.73
C ALA A 130 -17.24 3.09 12.23
N PRO A 131 -16.74 4.22 12.78
CA PRO A 131 -17.58 5.28 13.30
C PRO A 131 -18.62 5.55 12.23
N ASP A 132 -19.91 5.55 12.61
CA ASP A 132 -21.03 5.70 11.69
C ASP A 132 -20.62 6.68 10.62
N GLY A 133 -20.28 6.11 9.46
CA GLY A 133 -19.95 6.90 8.31
C GLY A 133 -21.25 7.59 8.01
N GLY A 134 -21.41 8.82 8.52
CA GLY A 134 -21.84 9.87 7.62
C GLY A 134 -21.01 9.60 6.40
N THR A 135 -21.67 9.02 5.39
CA THR A 135 -21.06 8.85 4.11
C THR A 135 -20.37 10.19 3.92
N ALA A 136 -19.05 10.20 3.79
CA ALA A 136 -18.51 11.25 2.97
C ALA A 136 -19.25 11.00 1.66
N ASP A 137 -20.41 11.65 1.49
CA ASP A 137 -21.07 11.80 0.21
C ASP A 137 -19.89 12.11 -0.69
N ALA A 138 -19.55 11.25 -1.65
CA ALA A 138 -18.31 11.39 -2.41
C ALA A 138 -18.17 12.86 -2.86
N GLY A 139 -17.39 13.68 -2.13
CA GLY A 139 -17.61 15.14 -2.10
C GLY A 139 -17.75 15.85 -0.72
N ALA A 140 -17.72 15.18 0.43
CA ALA A 140 -17.63 15.87 1.72
C ALA A 140 -16.26 16.55 1.84
N GLN A 141 -16.27 17.88 1.85
CA GLN A 141 -15.08 18.70 1.99
C GLN A 141 -14.74 18.81 3.48
N ASP A 142 -13.69 18.11 3.92
CA ASP A 142 -13.03 18.48 5.19
C ASP A 142 -11.89 19.45 4.88
N GLY A 143 -12.03 20.70 5.35
CA GLY A 143 -11.02 21.74 5.10
C GLY A 143 -10.71 22.04 3.62
N GLY A 144 -11.52 21.56 2.67
CA GLY A 144 -11.28 21.66 1.22
C GLY A 144 -10.77 20.38 0.54
N LYS A 145 -10.48 19.31 1.30
CA LYS A 145 -10.04 18.01 0.76
C LYS A 145 -11.21 17.13 0.32
N THR A 146 -11.03 16.32 -0.72
CA THR A 146 -12.08 15.42 -1.21
C THR A 146 -11.86 14.01 -0.65
N CYS A 147 -12.61 13.65 0.41
CA CYS A 147 -12.59 12.29 0.94
C CYS A 147 -13.29 11.35 -0.04
N THR A 148 -12.61 10.28 -0.45
CA THR A 148 -13.11 9.30 -1.43
C THR A 148 -13.33 7.92 -0.84
N GLN A 149 -12.80 7.65 0.36
CA GLN A 149 -12.96 6.40 1.09
C GLN A 149 -13.57 6.64 2.47
N PRO A 150 -14.29 5.67 3.04
CA PRO A 150 -14.70 5.72 4.43
C PRO A 150 -13.51 5.48 5.37
N ILE A 151 -13.61 5.99 6.60
CA ILE A 151 -12.68 5.64 7.67
C ILE A 151 -12.83 4.13 7.98
N PRO A 152 -11.73 3.34 7.99
CA PRO A 152 -11.79 1.93 8.35
C PRO A 152 -12.35 1.68 9.76
N ALA A 153 -12.84 0.46 9.97
CA ALA A 153 -13.19 0.02 11.32
C ALA A 153 -11.94 -0.02 12.19
N GLY A 154 -12.06 0.48 13.42
CA GLY A 154 -10.95 0.43 14.37
C GLY A 154 -10.66 -1.01 14.77
N GLY A 155 -9.44 -1.26 15.21
CA GLY A 155 -8.99 -2.53 15.75
C GLY A 155 -8.23 -2.38 17.07
N ARG A 156 -7.65 -3.49 17.52
CA ARG A 156 -6.72 -3.54 18.66
C ARG A 156 -5.42 -4.20 18.24
N CYS A 157 -4.31 -3.63 18.68
CA CYS A 157 -3.01 -4.26 18.48
C CYS A 157 -2.94 -5.56 19.29
N VAL A 158 -2.58 -6.64 18.63
CA VAL A 158 -2.38 -7.96 19.22
C VAL A 158 -1.10 -8.59 18.66
N PRO A 159 -0.44 -9.49 19.39
CA PRO A 159 0.76 -10.17 18.88
C PRO A 159 0.50 -10.88 17.56
N LEU A 160 1.52 -10.94 16.70
CA LEU A 160 1.46 -11.74 15.48
C LEU A 160 1.12 -13.20 15.83
N PRO A 161 0.27 -13.83 15.02
CA PRO A 161 -0.06 -15.24 15.20
C PRO A 161 1.20 -16.10 15.15
N PRO A 162 1.29 -17.16 15.97
CA PRO A 162 2.35 -18.14 15.83
C PRO A 162 2.30 -18.76 14.44
N ILE A 163 3.45 -18.97 13.82
CA ILE A 163 3.55 -19.73 12.56
C ILE A 163 3.75 -21.21 12.92
N CYS A 164 3.01 -22.09 12.28
CA CYS A 164 3.12 -23.53 12.49
C CYS A 164 4.48 -24.08 12.05
N ASP A 165 4.96 -25.12 12.74
CA ASP A 165 6.16 -25.86 12.30
C ASP A 165 5.84 -26.66 11.03
N ALA A 166 6.83 -26.84 10.16
CA ALA A 166 6.63 -27.62 8.94
C ALA A 166 6.44 -29.11 9.27
N ASP A 167 5.20 -29.60 9.21
CA ASP A 167 4.85 -30.97 9.60
C ASP A 167 4.24 -31.81 8.46
N GLY A 168 4.14 -31.22 7.26
CA GLY A 168 3.50 -31.84 6.10
C GLY A 168 1.99 -31.59 5.98
N GLY A 169 1.46 -30.60 6.71
CA GLY A 169 0.08 -30.15 6.65
C GLY A 169 -0.86 -30.95 7.57
N ALA A 170 -0.37 -31.40 8.73
CA ALA A 170 -1.26 -32.00 9.71
C ALA A 170 -2.08 -30.90 10.41
N PRO A 171 -3.33 -31.15 10.80
CA PRO A 171 -4.15 -30.09 11.39
C PRO A 171 -3.63 -29.66 12.77
N ASP A 172 -3.12 -28.43 12.88
CA ASP A 172 -2.60 -27.85 14.13
C ASP A 172 -3.68 -27.32 15.10
N GLY A 173 -4.94 -27.75 14.94
CA GLY A 173 -6.01 -27.45 15.89
C GLY A 173 -6.29 -25.95 16.11
N GLY A 174 -5.79 -25.07 15.24
CA GLY A 174 -5.99 -23.62 15.30
C GLY A 174 -5.10 -22.88 16.32
N SER A 175 -3.99 -23.46 16.80
CA SER A 175 -3.01 -22.75 17.66
C SER A 175 -2.01 -21.88 16.90
N CYS A 176 -1.94 -21.98 15.58
CA CYS A 176 -0.98 -21.27 14.75
C CYS A 176 -1.54 -21.10 13.34
N ILE A 177 -0.89 -20.25 12.55
CA ILE A 177 -1.16 -20.09 11.12
C ILE A 177 -0.13 -20.89 10.33
N GLU A 178 -0.63 -21.76 9.46
CA GLU A 178 0.17 -22.48 8.49
C GLU A 178 0.92 -21.50 7.59
N ASN A 179 2.11 -21.86 7.14
CA ASN A 179 2.88 -21.01 6.23
C ASN A 179 2.16 -20.94 4.87
N CYS A 180 1.26 -19.96 4.73
CA CYS A 180 0.32 -19.84 3.61
C CYS A 180 0.98 -19.13 2.44
N GLU A 181 1.82 -19.85 1.68
CA GLU A 181 2.25 -19.40 0.37
C GLU A 181 1.35 -20.01 -0.71
N TYR A 182 0.39 -19.22 -1.21
CA TYR A 182 -0.42 -19.63 -2.35
C TYR A 182 0.39 -19.44 -3.63
N HIS A 183 0.86 -20.56 -4.19
CA HIS A 183 1.37 -20.61 -5.55
C HIS A 183 0.20 -20.90 -6.49
N PRO A 184 -0.37 -19.89 -7.19
CA PRO A 184 -1.43 -20.15 -8.14
C PRO A 184 -0.94 -21.16 -9.17
N PRO A 185 -1.74 -22.19 -9.50
CA PRO A 185 -1.37 -23.12 -10.56
C PRO A 185 -1.13 -22.33 -11.85
N VAL A 186 -0.06 -22.66 -12.56
CA VAL A 186 0.25 -22.01 -13.85
C VAL A 186 -0.94 -22.23 -14.79
N GLY A 187 -1.55 -21.13 -15.22
CA GLY A 187 -2.75 -21.14 -16.06
C GLY A 187 -2.87 -19.85 -16.86
N THR A 188 -3.92 -19.76 -17.66
CA THR A 188 -4.21 -18.55 -18.44
C THR A 188 -4.62 -17.42 -17.51
N LEU A 189 -4.01 -16.23 -17.66
CA LEU A 189 -4.45 -15.02 -16.97
C LEU A 189 -5.72 -14.48 -17.64
N GLU A 190 -6.89 -14.73 -17.04
CA GLU A 190 -8.18 -14.18 -17.46
C GLU A 190 -8.41 -12.77 -16.89
N ALA A 191 -7.62 -11.79 -17.35
CA ALA A 191 -7.77 -10.41 -16.90
C ALA A 191 -9.10 -9.79 -17.37
N LYS A 192 -9.80 -9.11 -16.46
CA LYS A 192 -10.99 -8.29 -16.76
C LYS A 192 -10.71 -6.83 -16.42
N PRO A 193 -11.22 -5.87 -17.22
CA PRO A 193 -11.09 -4.46 -16.87
C PRO A 193 -11.71 -4.17 -15.51
N LYS A 194 -10.94 -3.56 -14.61
CA LYS A 194 -11.45 -3.05 -13.32
C LYS A 194 -12.15 -1.70 -13.52
N TRP A 195 -11.46 -0.80 -14.22
CA TRP A 195 -11.93 0.52 -14.64
C TRP A 195 -11.14 0.97 -15.87
N GLN A 196 -11.60 2.03 -16.52
CA GLN A 196 -10.88 2.66 -17.63
C GLN A 196 -10.95 4.18 -17.55
N TRP A 197 -9.86 4.82 -17.99
CA TRP A 197 -9.72 6.26 -18.13
C TRP A 197 -9.11 6.54 -19.51
N GLY A 198 -9.55 7.60 -20.19
CA GLY A 198 -9.01 7.98 -21.50
C GLY A 198 -10.12 8.23 -22.52
N LEU A 199 -9.88 8.04 -23.82
CA LEU A 199 -10.82 8.46 -24.86
C LEU A 199 -12.25 7.89 -24.75
N GLU A 200 -12.40 6.67 -24.26
CA GLU A 200 -13.71 6.05 -24.04
C GLU A 200 -14.42 6.56 -22.77
N ASN A 201 -13.65 7.01 -21.78
CA ASN A 201 -14.12 7.64 -20.56
C ASN A 201 -13.33 8.93 -20.32
N PRO A 202 -13.63 9.99 -21.12
CA PRO A 202 -12.76 11.14 -21.24
C PRO A 202 -12.70 11.93 -19.92
N PRO A 203 -11.53 12.52 -19.60
CA PRO A 203 -11.40 13.34 -18.42
C PRO A 203 -12.31 14.57 -18.53
N LYS A 204 -12.82 15.04 -17.37
CA LYS A 204 -13.65 16.25 -17.30
C LYS A 204 -12.87 17.48 -17.74
N ASP A 205 -11.66 17.62 -17.20
CA ASP A 205 -10.76 18.72 -17.52
C ASP A 205 -9.77 18.29 -18.60
N PHE A 206 -9.67 19.13 -19.64
CA PHE A 206 -8.87 18.87 -20.84
C PHE A 206 -9.26 17.53 -21.52
N PRO A 207 -10.52 17.39 -22.03
CA PRO A 207 -11.07 16.12 -22.51
C PRO A 207 -10.31 15.50 -23.70
N ASP A 208 -9.65 16.32 -24.52
CA ASP A 208 -8.80 15.84 -25.60
C ASP A 208 -7.45 15.29 -25.10
N PHE A 209 -7.03 15.61 -23.87
CA PHE A 209 -5.76 15.18 -23.29
C PHE A 209 -5.89 13.82 -22.62
N ALA A 210 -6.09 12.79 -23.43
CA ALA A 210 -6.40 11.43 -23.02
C ALA A 210 -5.39 10.38 -23.53
N ASP A 211 -4.22 10.83 -23.98
CA ASP A 211 -3.17 9.99 -24.55
C ASP A 211 -1.97 9.91 -23.60
N VAL A 212 -1.47 8.71 -23.30
CA VAL A 212 -0.44 8.48 -22.27
C VAL A 212 0.69 7.65 -22.87
N TRP A 213 1.89 8.21 -22.91
CA TRP A 213 3.06 7.62 -23.57
C TRP A 213 4.15 7.17 -22.59
N ALA A 214 4.17 7.72 -21.38
CA ALA A 214 5.13 7.36 -20.34
C ALA A 214 4.51 6.37 -19.36
N THR A 215 5.35 5.55 -18.73
CA THR A 215 4.94 4.65 -17.66
C THR A 215 4.30 5.45 -16.53
N PRO A 216 3.06 5.16 -16.11
CA PRO A 216 2.45 5.78 -14.95
C PRO A 216 3.20 5.43 -13.67
N THR A 217 3.27 6.39 -12.75
CA THR A 217 3.83 6.18 -11.41
C THR A 217 2.68 5.91 -10.44
N VAL A 218 2.88 4.95 -9.54
CA VAL A 218 1.88 4.53 -8.55
C VAL A 218 2.43 4.76 -7.16
N GLY A 219 1.67 5.46 -6.33
CA GLY A 219 2.02 5.73 -4.93
C GLY A 219 0.83 6.28 -4.17
N ARG A 220 0.93 6.30 -2.85
CA ARG A 220 -0.09 6.88 -1.99
C ARG A 220 0.29 8.34 -1.75
N VAL A 221 -0.50 9.26 -2.29
CA VAL A 221 -0.23 10.70 -2.14
C VAL A 221 -1.41 11.42 -1.50
N VAL A 222 -2.63 10.88 -1.62
CA VAL A 222 -3.84 11.49 -1.07
C VAL A 222 -4.31 10.74 0.17
N ASP A 223 -4.57 11.50 1.24
CA ASP A 223 -5.36 11.07 2.40
C ASP A 223 -6.83 10.97 1.95
N ALA A 224 -7.23 9.77 1.56
CA ALA A 224 -8.49 9.50 0.88
C ALA A 224 -9.63 9.24 1.87
N ASN A 225 -9.30 8.79 3.09
CA ASN A 225 -10.27 8.57 4.16
C ASN A 225 -10.41 9.78 5.11
N CYS A 226 -9.56 10.80 4.95
CA CYS A 226 -9.51 12.03 5.74
C CYS A 226 -9.22 11.79 7.23
N ASP A 227 -8.40 10.80 7.55
CA ASP A 227 -7.96 10.52 8.93
C ASP A 227 -6.72 11.33 9.35
N GLY A 228 -6.18 12.14 8.44
CA GLY A 228 -5.02 12.99 8.64
C GLY A 228 -3.69 12.33 8.26
N LYS A 229 -3.70 11.04 7.90
CA LYS A 229 -2.53 10.26 7.48
C LYS A 229 -2.67 9.85 6.01
N VAL A 230 -1.54 9.52 5.40
CA VAL A 230 -1.50 8.84 4.10
C VAL A 230 -0.86 7.49 4.36
N ASP A 231 -1.67 6.42 4.39
CA ASP A 231 -1.21 5.09 4.79
C ASP A 231 -1.88 3.94 4.02
N LEU A 232 -1.69 2.71 4.51
CA LEU A 232 -2.21 1.51 3.84
C LEU A 232 -3.74 1.46 3.75
N SER A 233 -4.46 2.27 4.53
CA SER A 233 -5.92 2.43 4.50
C SER A 233 -6.42 3.19 3.29
N ASP A 234 -5.59 4.05 2.71
CA ASP A 234 -5.94 4.77 1.49
C ASP A 234 -5.95 3.82 0.29
N PRO A 235 -6.44 4.22 -0.89
CA PRO A 235 -6.13 3.57 -2.15
C PRO A 235 -4.85 4.18 -2.76
N PRO A 236 -4.04 3.41 -3.50
CA PRO A 236 -2.92 3.99 -4.24
C PRO A 236 -3.45 4.89 -5.35
N ASN A 237 -2.68 5.91 -5.71
CA ASN A 237 -2.97 6.82 -6.80
C ASN A 237 -2.18 6.44 -8.05
N VAL A 238 -2.75 6.66 -9.23
CA VAL A 238 -2.07 6.47 -10.53
C VAL A 238 -1.80 7.84 -11.12
N ILE A 239 -0.52 8.15 -11.37
CA ILE A 239 -0.03 9.51 -11.67
C ILE A 239 0.75 9.49 -12.98
N PHE A 240 0.40 10.38 -13.90
CA PHE A 240 1.03 10.45 -15.21
C PHE A 240 0.81 11.79 -15.90
N VAL A 241 1.55 12.03 -16.98
CA VAL A 241 1.34 13.15 -17.89
C VAL A 241 0.59 12.66 -19.13
N SER A 242 -0.57 13.25 -19.42
CA SER A 242 -1.35 12.96 -20.62
C SER A 242 -1.16 14.03 -21.70
N GLY A 243 -0.99 13.63 -22.96
CA GLY A 243 -1.01 14.49 -24.14
C GLY A 243 -2.39 14.57 -24.81
N ASP A 244 -2.56 15.58 -25.67
CA ASP A 244 -3.70 15.73 -26.59
C ASP A 244 -3.74 14.55 -27.58
N ALA A 245 -4.73 13.67 -27.48
CA ALA A 245 -4.84 12.46 -28.29
C ALA A 245 -5.03 12.70 -29.80
N LYS A 246 -5.38 13.94 -30.20
CA LYS A 246 -5.58 14.32 -31.60
C LYS A 246 -4.39 15.06 -32.18
N LYS A 247 -3.52 15.64 -31.34
CA LYS A 247 -2.42 16.52 -31.77
C LYS A 247 -1.05 16.13 -31.22
N THR A 248 -0.99 15.27 -30.21
CA THR A 248 0.27 14.80 -29.64
C THR A 248 0.94 13.89 -30.63
N CYS A 249 2.13 14.29 -31.07
CA CYS A 249 2.98 13.40 -31.83
C CYS A 249 4.43 13.60 -31.44
N CYS A 250 4.96 12.61 -30.74
CA CYS A 250 6.30 12.67 -30.19
C CYS A 250 7.38 12.12 -31.12
N SER A 251 6.98 11.44 -32.20
CA SER A 251 7.87 10.83 -33.19
C SER A 251 7.70 11.39 -34.62
N CYS A 252 6.86 12.41 -34.83
CA CYS A 252 6.49 12.88 -36.18
C CYS A 252 7.60 13.59 -36.98
N GLY A 253 8.76 13.88 -36.39
CA GLY A 253 9.97 14.37 -37.09
C GLY A 253 9.85 15.78 -37.71
N GLY A 254 10.75 16.69 -37.31
CA GLY A 254 11.27 17.83 -38.09
C GLY A 254 10.36 18.98 -38.55
N PHE A 255 9.05 18.77 -38.82
CA PHE A 255 8.16 19.79 -39.40
C PHE A 255 7.02 20.22 -38.48
N THR A 256 6.82 19.52 -37.36
CA THR A 256 5.89 19.89 -36.29
C THR A 256 6.67 20.01 -34.98
N PRO A 257 6.59 21.14 -34.24
CA PRO A 257 7.13 21.22 -32.89
C PRO A 257 6.59 20.05 -32.06
N SER A 258 7.45 19.34 -31.32
CA SER A 258 6.99 18.23 -30.48
C SER A 258 5.93 18.74 -29.49
N THR A 259 4.72 18.20 -29.60
CA THR A 259 3.58 18.55 -28.73
C THR A 259 3.63 17.82 -27.39
N CYS A 260 4.62 16.96 -27.19
CA CYS A 260 4.83 16.15 -25.99
C CYS A 260 5.41 16.93 -24.81
N LYS A 261 5.44 18.25 -24.97
CA LYS A 261 5.81 19.26 -23.96
C LYS A 261 4.58 20.01 -23.46
N THR A 262 3.39 19.69 -23.97
CA THR A 262 2.14 20.41 -23.65
C THR A 262 1.19 19.62 -22.77
N GLY A 263 1.68 18.50 -22.22
CA GLY A 263 0.88 17.55 -21.47
C GLY A 263 0.26 18.15 -20.20
N LYS A 264 -0.63 17.35 -19.61
CA LYS A 264 -1.34 17.66 -18.37
C LYS A 264 -0.96 16.63 -17.33
N LEU A 265 -0.48 17.07 -16.18
CA LEU A 265 -0.24 16.17 -15.05
C LEU A 265 -1.59 15.75 -14.47
N ARG A 266 -1.75 14.46 -14.18
CA ARG A 266 -3.01 13.90 -13.67
C ARG A 266 -2.76 12.96 -12.51
N VAL A 267 -3.69 12.96 -11.57
CA VAL A 267 -3.75 12.04 -10.44
C VAL A 267 -5.11 11.36 -10.42
N LEU A 268 -5.10 10.03 -10.46
CA LEU A 268 -6.30 9.21 -10.45
C LEU A 268 -6.36 8.41 -9.15
N ASP A 269 -7.56 8.18 -8.65
CA ASP A 269 -7.81 7.16 -7.63
C ASP A 269 -7.63 5.76 -8.23
N GLY A 270 -6.70 4.96 -7.71
CA GLY A 270 -6.44 3.60 -8.19
C GLY A 270 -7.55 2.61 -7.86
N ALA A 271 -8.43 2.93 -6.90
CA ALA A 271 -9.59 2.08 -6.61
C ALA A 271 -10.63 2.16 -7.74
N SER A 272 -10.99 3.38 -8.17
CA SER A 272 -12.09 3.62 -9.12
C SER A 272 -11.68 4.07 -10.53
N GLY A 273 -10.45 4.54 -10.72
CA GLY A 273 -10.00 5.19 -11.95
C GLY A 273 -10.50 6.63 -12.12
N LYS A 274 -11.20 7.18 -11.11
CA LYS A 274 -11.68 8.56 -11.13
C LYS A 274 -10.50 9.54 -11.05
N GLU A 275 -10.50 10.55 -11.91
CA GLU A 275 -9.56 11.66 -11.79
C GLU A 275 -9.86 12.47 -10.52
N LEU A 276 -8.85 12.60 -9.66
CA LEU A 276 -8.92 13.41 -8.45
C LEU A 276 -8.68 14.87 -8.81
N TRP A 277 -7.62 15.14 -9.57
CA TRP A 277 -7.30 16.45 -10.10
C TRP A 277 -6.37 16.35 -11.32
N SER A 278 -6.28 17.44 -12.06
CA SER A 278 -5.29 17.63 -13.12
C SER A 278 -4.69 19.03 -13.10
N LEU A 279 -3.43 19.14 -13.51
CA LEU A 279 -2.68 20.39 -13.54
C LEU A 279 -2.22 20.71 -14.95
N ALA A 280 -2.57 21.92 -15.41
CA ALA A 280 -2.34 22.34 -16.79
C ALA A 280 -0.88 22.65 -17.09
N ALA A 281 -0.20 23.25 -16.11
CA ALA A 281 1.13 23.81 -16.19
C ALA A 281 1.63 24.17 -14.78
N ALA A 282 2.95 24.12 -14.54
CA ALA A 282 3.52 24.45 -13.23
C ALA A 282 3.53 25.97 -12.93
N LYS A 283 3.57 26.81 -13.96
CA LYS A 283 3.51 28.28 -13.84
C LYS A 283 2.74 28.87 -15.01
N THR A 284 2.16 30.04 -14.83
CA THR A 284 1.50 30.77 -15.93
C THR A 284 2.49 31.03 -17.07
N GLY A 285 2.09 30.72 -18.30
CA GLY A 285 2.93 30.88 -19.49
C GLY A 285 3.86 29.69 -19.80
N ASN A 286 3.92 28.69 -18.91
CA ASN A 286 4.61 27.44 -19.18
C ASN A 286 3.85 26.59 -20.22
N LEU A 287 4.55 25.81 -21.04
CA LEU A 287 3.97 25.03 -22.14
C LEU A 287 3.05 23.88 -21.68
N GLY A 288 3.21 23.42 -20.44
CA GLY A 288 2.57 22.24 -19.88
C GLY A 288 3.62 21.30 -19.29
N PHE A 289 3.30 20.01 -19.21
CA PHE A 289 4.24 18.99 -18.74
C PHE A 289 4.83 18.19 -19.89
N ALA A 290 6.08 17.79 -19.73
CA ALA A 290 6.74 16.86 -20.64
C ALA A 290 6.22 15.43 -20.39
N GLY A 291 6.05 14.64 -21.46
CA GLY A 291 5.60 13.24 -21.38
C GLY A 291 6.67 12.28 -20.84
N LEU A 292 7.16 12.55 -19.64
CA LEU A 292 8.13 11.72 -18.91
C LEU A 292 7.42 10.98 -17.76
N SER A 293 8.03 9.90 -17.28
CA SER A 293 7.61 9.31 -16.00
C SER A 293 7.96 10.27 -14.86
N VAL A 294 6.97 10.52 -14.00
CA VAL A 294 7.11 11.37 -12.81
C VAL A 294 7.76 10.60 -11.66
N ALA A 295 8.36 11.29 -10.71
CA ALA A 295 8.84 10.69 -9.47
C ALA A 295 7.98 11.11 -8.28
N LEU A 296 8.00 10.30 -7.22
CA LEU A 296 7.28 10.55 -5.98
C LEU A 296 8.25 10.51 -4.80
N GLY A 297 8.18 11.49 -3.91
CA GLY A 297 9.02 11.58 -2.71
C GLY A 297 8.67 12.82 -1.89
N ASP A 298 9.14 12.90 -0.65
CA ASP A 298 9.01 14.09 0.19
C ASP A 298 10.06 15.12 -0.23
N ILE A 299 9.63 16.23 -0.84
CA ILE A 299 10.52 17.20 -1.47
C ILE A 299 10.72 18.45 -0.60
N ASP A 300 9.73 18.82 0.23
CA ASP A 300 9.82 19.97 1.11
C ASP A 300 10.04 19.64 2.59
N GLY A 301 10.11 18.35 2.93
CA GLY A 301 10.44 17.85 4.26
C GLY A 301 9.24 17.82 5.22
N ASP A 302 8.01 17.86 4.69
CA ASP A 302 6.78 17.84 5.50
C ASP A 302 6.26 16.43 5.83
N GLN A 303 7.00 15.39 5.42
CA GLN A 303 6.67 13.97 5.56
C GLN A 303 5.44 13.52 4.76
N ARG A 304 5.05 14.28 3.73
CA ARG A 304 4.06 13.87 2.73
C ARG A 304 4.73 13.62 1.40
N VAL A 305 4.09 12.80 0.59
CA VAL A 305 4.62 12.46 -0.73
C VAL A 305 4.22 13.54 -1.73
N ASP A 306 5.21 14.20 -2.30
CA ASP A 306 5.06 15.12 -3.42
C ASP A 306 5.27 14.43 -4.77
N ILE A 307 4.87 15.14 -5.82
CA ILE A 307 5.04 14.73 -7.21
C ILE A 307 6.10 15.61 -7.86
N VAL A 308 7.10 14.97 -8.45
CA VAL A 308 8.13 15.64 -9.25
C VAL A 308 7.90 15.36 -10.72
N ALA A 309 7.72 16.42 -11.50
CA ALA A 309 7.47 16.35 -12.94
C ALA A 309 8.33 17.38 -13.69
N ALA A 310 8.68 17.07 -14.94
CA ALA A 310 9.34 18.04 -15.81
C ALA A 310 8.31 18.85 -16.59
N THR A 311 8.50 20.16 -16.63
CA THR A 311 7.71 21.06 -17.46
C THR A 311 8.16 20.95 -18.92
N GLY A 312 7.30 21.36 -19.86
CA GLY A 312 7.58 21.29 -21.29
C GLY A 312 8.75 22.16 -21.77
N ASP A 313 9.09 23.21 -21.02
CA ASP A 313 10.27 24.06 -21.23
C ASP A 313 11.51 23.56 -20.46
N GLY A 314 11.42 22.39 -19.82
CA GLY A 314 12.58 21.67 -19.28
C GLY A 314 12.92 21.97 -17.82
N TYR A 315 12.07 22.64 -17.06
CA TYR A 315 12.29 22.82 -15.62
C TYR A 315 11.75 21.63 -14.84
N ILE A 316 12.32 21.40 -13.66
CA ILE A 316 11.77 20.47 -12.68
C ILE A 316 10.76 21.22 -11.83
N ALA A 317 9.56 20.65 -11.66
CA ALA A 317 8.53 21.17 -10.78
C ALA A 317 8.20 20.14 -9.70
N ALA A 318 8.08 20.59 -8.47
CA ALA A 318 7.51 19.84 -7.35
C ALA A 318 6.08 20.32 -7.07
N ILE A 319 5.18 19.37 -6.90
CA ILE A 319 3.74 19.58 -6.75
C ILE A 319 3.26 18.75 -5.55
N ASP A 320 2.56 19.38 -4.61
CA ASP A 320 2.00 18.69 -3.46
C ASP A 320 0.81 17.77 -3.85
N ALA A 321 0.35 16.97 -2.90
CA ALA A 321 -0.75 16.02 -3.06
C ALA A 321 -2.07 16.65 -3.55
N ASP A 322 -2.26 17.96 -3.30
CA ASP A 322 -3.46 18.72 -3.66
C ASP A 322 -3.31 19.40 -5.05
N GLY A 323 -2.18 19.18 -5.74
CA GLY A 323 -1.93 19.73 -7.07
C GLY A 323 -1.37 21.16 -7.05
N LYS A 324 -0.96 21.67 -5.88
CA LYS A 324 -0.32 22.98 -5.77
C LYS A 324 1.19 22.85 -5.99
N VAL A 325 1.71 23.75 -6.82
CA VAL A 325 3.14 23.81 -7.13
C VAL A 325 3.88 24.42 -5.95
N ILE A 326 4.78 23.65 -5.35
CA ILE A 326 5.58 24.04 -4.17
C ILE A 326 6.98 24.52 -4.54
N GLY A 327 7.52 24.08 -5.69
CA GLY A 327 8.84 24.48 -6.15
C GLY A 327 9.01 24.31 -7.66
N VAL A 328 9.88 25.12 -8.26
CA VAL A 328 10.36 24.93 -9.63
C VAL A 328 11.85 25.25 -9.67
N SER A 329 12.61 24.45 -10.41
CA SER A 329 14.06 24.61 -10.50
C SER A 329 14.50 25.99 -10.95
N ASP A 330 15.65 26.43 -10.45
CA ASP A 330 16.28 27.69 -10.82
C ASP A 330 16.85 27.69 -12.25
N GLN A 331 17.19 26.50 -12.75
CA GLN A 331 17.70 26.26 -14.09
C GLN A 331 16.89 25.15 -14.79
N PRO A 332 16.79 25.18 -16.12
CA PRO A 332 16.25 24.05 -16.86
C PRO A 332 17.24 22.88 -16.85
N ILE A 333 16.74 21.68 -17.12
CA ILE A 333 17.51 20.51 -17.53
C ILE A 333 18.37 20.93 -18.72
N ASP A 334 19.69 20.72 -18.59
CA ASP A 334 20.62 20.98 -19.68
C ASP A 334 20.32 20.02 -20.85
N THR A 335 20.58 20.46 -22.08
CA THR A 335 20.36 19.70 -23.33
C THR A 335 18.91 19.49 -23.77
N VAL A 336 17.91 20.12 -23.13
CA VAL A 336 16.52 20.15 -23.65
C VAL A 336 16.49 20.85 -25.01
N THR A 337 16.52 20.09 -26.10
CA THR A 337 16.33 20.63 -27.45
C THR A 337 14.86 20.57 -27.84
N ALA A 338 14.40 21.59 -28.58
CA ALA A 338 12.99 21.78 -28.88
C ALA A 338 12.32 20.63 -29.66
N GLY A 339 13.09 19.74 -30.28
CA GLY A 339 12.56 18.67 -31.14
C GLY A 339 12.44 17.28 -30.50
N THR A 340 13.11 17.00 -29.39
CA THR A 340 13.23 15.62 -28.87
C THR A 340 12.77 15.43 -27.43
N PHE A 341 12.54 16.50 -26.68
CA PHE A 341 12.17 16.41 -25.27
C PHE A 341 10.68 16.07 -25.06
N GLY A 342 10.40 15.31 -24.00
CA GLY A 342 9.05 14.92 -23.57
C GLY A 342 8.49 13.65 -24.23
N TRP A 343 9.32 12.83 -24.88
CA TRP A 343 8.88 11.56 -25.48
C TRP A 343 9.02 10.33 -24.58
N GLY A 344 9.61 10.49 -23.40
CA GLY A 344 9.84 9.39 -22.47
C GLY A 344 11.09 9.65 -21.64
N GLY A 345 11.56 8.65 -20.91
CA GLY A 345 12.53 8.85 -19.85
C GLY A 345 11.83 9.05 -18.51
N GLY A 346 12.60 9.27 -17.46
CA GLY A 346 12.09 9.25 -16.10
C GLY A 346 12.96 10.07 -15.16
N ILE A 347 12.29 10.67 -14.18
CA ILE A 347 12.92 11.38 -13.09
C ILE A 347 13.30 10.36 -12.02
N ALA A 348 14.50 10.46 -11.47
CA ALA A 348 14.92 9.69 -10.32
C ALA A 348 15.03 10.60 -9.09
N LEU A 349 14.78 10.02 -7.93
CA LEU A 349 14.96 10.65 -6.63
C LEU A 349 15.88 9.78 -5.77
N GLY A 350 16.70 10.42 -4.95
CA GLY A 350 17.55 9.76 -3.96
C GLY A 350 18.25 10.80 -3.10
N ASP A 351 18.34 10.55 -1.80
CA ASP A 351 19.13 11.38 -0.88
C ASP A 351 20.62 11.07 -1.13
N MET A 352 21.24 11.86 -2.00
CA MET A 352 22.56 11.55 -2.56
C MET A 352 23.66 11.78 -1.54
N ASP A 353 23.50 12.79 -0.67
CA ASP A 353 24.48 13.17 0.35
C ASP A 353 24.09 12.77 1.79
N GLY A 354 22.91 12.20 1.99
CA GLY A 354 22.42 11.72 3.28
C GLY A 354 21.94 12.82 4.22
N ASP A 355 21.51 13.98 3.68
CA ASP A 355 21.09 15.13 4.47
C ASP A 355 19.60 15.15 4.85
N GLY A 356 18.83 14.19 4.34
CA GLY A 356 17.38 14.06 4.52
C GLY A 356 16.54 14.79 3.47
N SER A 357 17.15 15.51 2.52
CA SER A 357 16.50 16.15 1.37
C SER A 357 16.88 15.39 0.10
N PRO A 358 15.94 14.87 -0.70
CA PRO A 358 16.29 14.10 -1.87
C PRO A 358 16.86 14.98 -3.00
N GLU A 359 17.89 14.51 -3.67
CA GLU A 359 18.28 14.98 -4.99
C GLU A 359 17.35 14.45 -6.08
N ILE A 360 17.20 15.25 -7.13
CA ILE A 360 16.40 14.97 -8.31
C ILE A 360 17.32 14.81 -9.51
N ALA A 361 17.21 13.69 -10.22
CA ALA A 361 17.97 13.46 -11.44
C ALA A 361 17.09 13.27 -12.68
N TYR A 362 17.56 13.81 -13.80
CA TYR A 362 17.12 13.44 -15.13
C TYR A 362 18.33 13.25 -16.05
N GLY A 363 18.65 11.99 -16.32
CA GLY A 363 19.89 11.61 -16.98
C GLY A 363 21.09 12.04 -16.14
N ARG A 364 21.94 12.91 -16.69
CA ARG A 364 23.14 13.44 -16.00
C ARG A 364 22.94 14.82 -15.34
N ASN A 365 21.70 15.30 -15.29
CA ASN A 365 21.37 16.56 -14.62
C ASN A 365 20.93 16.23 -13.19
N VAL A 366 21.55 16.84 -12.18
CA VAL A 366 21.17 16.67 -10.79
C VAL A 366 20.79 18.01 -10.18
N PHE A 367 19.70 18.01 -9.43
CA PHE A 367 19.17 19.13 -8.68
C PHE A 367 19.05 18.75 -7.21
N SER A 368 19.40 19.66 -6.30
CA SER A 368 19.14 19.50 -4.87
C SER A 368 17.85 20.19 -4.48
N THR A 369 17.20 19.66 -3.46
CA THR A 369 16.02 20.23 -2.80
C THR A 369 16.37 20.87 -1.46
N LYS A 370 17.63 20.74 -1.02
CA LYS A 370 18.14 21.27 0.24
C LYS A 370 17.80 22.74 0.43
N GLY A 371 17.20 23.06 1.58
CA GLY A 371 16.78 24.42 1.92
C GLY A 371 15.50 24.88 1.21
N GLY A 372 14.72 23.95 0.66
CA GLY A 372 13.36 24.18 0.13
C GLY A 372 13.33 24.80 -1.28
N ASN A 373 14.48 24.99 -1.92
CA ASN A 373 14.55 25.44 -3.31
C ASN A 373 15.13 24.32 -4.18
N ILE A 374 14.56 24.12 -5.37
CA ILE A 374 15.12 23.20 -6.35
C ILE A 374 16.25 23.92 -7.09
N THR A 375 17.49 23.51 -6.85
CA THR A 375 18.69 24.16 -7.44
C THR A 375 19.53 23.16 -8.19
N ARG A 376 19.97 23.49 -9.42
CA ARG A 376 20.81 22.56 -10.19
C ARG A 376 22.20 22.47 -9.58
N LEU A 377 22.57 21.28 -9.09
CA LEU A 377 23.89 21.02 -8.52
C LEU A 377 24.95 20.91 -9.62
N PHE A 378 24.73 20.01 -10.58
CA PHE A 378 25.66 19.80 -11.67
C PHE A 378 24.99 19.24 -12.92
N VAL A 379 25.76 19.28 -14.01
CA VAL A 379 25.47 18.58 -15.25
C VAL A 379 26.71 17.74 -15.58
N GLY A 380 26.55 16.42 -15.62
CA GLY A 380 27.64 15.51 -15.90
C GLY A 380 28.26 15.73 -17.29
N ALA A 381 29.54 15.41 -17.44
CA ALA A 381 30.26 15.57 -18.70
C ALA A 381 30.21 14.32 -19.62
N GLY A 382 29.89 13.15 -19.06
CA GLY A 382 29.88 11.84 -19.75
C GLY A 382 28.51 11.46 -20.31
N ASP A 383 28.21 10.16 -20.26
CA ASP A 383 26.93 9.60 -20.71
C ASP A 383 25.76 10.17 -19.89
N ASN A 384 24.58 10.25 -20.49
CA ASN A 384 23.36 10.82 -19.91
C ASN A 384 22.25 9.78 -19.70
N GLY A 385 22.56 8.48 -19.85
CA GLY A 385 21.60 7.42 -19.56
C GLY A 385 20.47 7.29 -20.56
N GLY A 386 20.71 7.72 -21.80
CA GLY A 386 19.74 7.61 -22.88
C GLY A 386 20.11 8.52 -24.05
N GLY A 387 19.14 8.80 -24.92
CA GLY A 387 19.35 9.73 -26.01
C GLY A 387 18.06 10.27 -26.59
N GLY A 388 18.09 11.53 -27.00
CA GLY A 388 16.96 12.18 -27.66
C GLY A 388 15.78 12.40 -26.70
N GLY A 389 16.03 12.87 -25.47
CA GLY A 389 14.98 13.26 -24.54
C GLY A 389 14.26 12.07 -23.90
N ARG A 390 14.99 10.98 -23.65
CA ARG A 390 14.53 9.69 -23.10
C ARG A 390 15.50 9.15 -22.05
N GLU A 391 16.09 10.06 -21.31
CA GLU A 391 17.13 9.76 -20.35
C GLU A 391 16.56 9.06 -19.12
N LEU A 392 17.29 8.08 -18.61
CA LEU A 392 17.05 7.39 -17.36
C LEU A 392 18.33 7.39 -16.54
N SER A 393 18.18 7.60 -15.25
CA SER A 393 19.26 7.53 -14.28
C SER A 393 18.72 6.96 -12.98
N PHE A 394 19.60 6.54 -12.09
CA PHE A 394 19.23 6.14 -10.75
C PHE A 394 20.38 6.44 -9.79
N PHE A 395 20.05 6.53 -8.50
CA PHE A 395 21.02 6.71 -7.44
C PHE A 395 21.34 5.36 -6.81
N ALA A 396 22.62 5.11 -6.53
CA ALA A 396 23.07 3.91 -5.84
C ALA A 396 24.41 4.18 -5.17
N ASP A 397 24.62 3.62 -3.99
CA ASP A 397 25.95 3.51 -3.38
C ASP A 397 26.72 2.41 -4.15
N VAL A 398 27.59 2.84 -5.07
CA VAL A 398 28.31 1.93 -5.98
C VAL A 398 29.65 1.49 -5.39
N ASP A 399 30.22 2.27 -4.46
CA ASP A 399 31.53 2.02 -3.88
C ASP A 399 31.54 1.73 -2.37
N ASP A 400 30.36 1.61 -1.74
CA ASP A 400 30.11 1.24 -0.35
C ASP A 400 30.64 2.30 0.66
N ASP A 401 30.56 3.58 0.29
CA ASP A 401 30.98 4.71 1.14
C ASP A 401 29.84 5.31 2.00
N GLY A 402 28.60 4.86 1.77
CA GLY A 402 27.39 5.31 2.45
C GLY A 402 26.72 6.54 1.84
N LYS A 403 27.23 7.07 0.73
CA LYS A 403 26.56 8.06 -0.12
C LYS A 403 26.12 7.40 -1.42
N LEU A 404 25.26 8.09 -2.16
CA LEU A 404 24.81 7.59 -3.45
C LEU A 404 25.57 8.28 -4.57
N GLU A 405 25.95 7.53 -5.59
CA GLU A 405 26.38 8.06 -6.87
C GLU A 405 25.20 8.10 -7.84
N LEU A 406 25.28 8.97 -8.82
CA LEU A 406 24.37 8.96 -9.95
C LEU A 406 24.89 8.02 -11.02
N VAL A 407 24.13 6.98 -11.34
CA VAL A 407 24.37 6.13 -12.51
C VAL A 407 23.52 6.63 -13.69
N ALA A 408 24.17 7.12 -14.74
CA ALA A 408 23.51 7.54 -15.98
C ALA A 408 24.18 6.87 -17.18
N GLY A 409 23.58 5.78 -17.65
CA GLY A 409 24.09 5.01 -18.78
C GLY A 409 25.34 4.23 -18.38
N ARG A 410 26.47 4.54 -19.03
CA ARG A 410 27.77 3.92 -18.70
C ARG A 410 28.59 4.73 -17.71
N THR A 411 28.12 5.91 -17.32
CA THR A 411 28.86 6.84 -16.47
C THR A 411 28.30 6.84 -15.05
N VAL A 412 29.19 6.84 -14.07
CA VAL A 412 28.88 6.98 -12.64
C VAL A 412 29.45 8.33 -12.19
N TYR A 413 28.63 9.15 -11.54
CA TYR A 413 28.99 10.48 -11.09
C TYR A 413 28.91 10.61 -9.57
N GLU A 414 29.94 11.22 -9.02
CA GLU A 414 30.01 11.69 -7.63
C GLU A 414 29.08 12.89 -7.39
N MET A 415 28.88 13.25 -6.13
CA MET A 415 28.05 14.39 -5.72
C MET A 415 28.53 15.74 -6.26
N ASP A 416 29.83 15.88 -6.55
CA ASP A 416 30.39 17.09 -7.18
C ASP A 416 30.30 17.07 -8.73
N GLY A 417 29.72 16.03 -9.31
CA GLY A 417 29.59 15.81 -10.74
C GLY A 417 30.85 15.29 -11.43
N SER A 418 31.91 14.98 -10.69
CA SER A 418 33.06 14.28 -11.22
C SER A 418 32.72 12.83 -11.57
N MET A 419 33.42 12.25 -12.56
CA MET A 419 33.14 10.89 -13.02
C MET A 419 34.02 9.89 -12.27
N LEU A 420 33.39 8.94 -11.60
CA LEU A 420 34.07 7.78 -11.00
C LEU A 420 34.38 6.71 -12.07
N TRP A 421 33.46 6.52 -13.02
CA TRP A 421 33.56 5.55 -14.13
C TRP A 421 32.92 6.13 -15.41
N ASN A 422 33.43 5.79 -16.61
CA ASN A 422 32.75 6.01 -17.91
C ASN A 422 32.95 4.88 -18.94
#